data_AF-A0A2N5WU83-F1
#
_entry.id   AF-A0A2N5WU83-F1
#
_cell.length_a   1.000
_cell.length_b   1.000
_cell.length_c   1.000
_cell.angle_alpha   90.00
_cell.angle_beta   90.00
_cell.angle_gamma   90.00
#
_symmetry.space_group_name_H-M   'P 1'
#
loop_
_entity.id
_entity.type
_entity.pdbx_description
1 polymer ?
#
loop_
_entity_poly.entity_id
_entity_poly.type
_entity_poly.pdbx_seq_one_letter_code
_entity_poly.pdbx_strand_id
1 'polypeptide(L)'
;MVRTGGDGRLWVLSGPSSSYALRLTDRDELLHLYWGPPITLDDAERLAAEPLPGDWPFESALDGREEYPVEGGPRFARPALALRSAAARGVEWAHEGADAAGGLLRLHFRDRVHRVRLTLHYRMRTGSDVLERWVRLRHLGGPGAVPVEVLRADSATWTLPTRDRWRLSHLHGRWAAESRLVRTPLTPGEKRIGSRRGHTGHQFLPWIALDDGAAGEEHGEVFSAALAWSGSWRICVDRLPDGTVQATGGAGHDDAGVVRLDPGRSWTTPV
;
A
#
# COMPACT_ATOMS: atom_id res chain seq x y z
N MET A 1 6.30 13.85 -12.60
CA MET A 1 6.74 15.04 -11.82
C MET A 1 6.11 14.96 -10.44
N VAL A 2 6.82 15.31 -9.37
CA VAL A 2 6.24 15.41 -8.01
C VAL A 2 5.97 16.88 -7.71
N ARG A 3 4.75 17.20 -7.27
CA ARG A 3 4.34 18.53 -6.78
C ARG A 3 3.89 18.41 -5.34
N THR A 4 4.15 19.45 -4.56
CA THR A 4 3.78 19.53 -3.14
C THR A 4 2.81 20.70 -2.97
N GLY A 5 1.72 20.48 -2.22
CA GLY A 5 0.74 21.51 -1.86
C GLY A 5 1.34 22.58 -0.97
N GLY A 6 0.63 23.71 -0.86
CA GLY A 6 1.11 24.89 -0.12
C GLY A 6 1.41 24.63 1.37
N ASP A 7 0.74 23.64 1.98
CA ASP A 7 0.92 23.24 3.37
C ASP A 7 2.09 22.26 3.60
N GLY A 8 2.71 21.75 2.54
CA GLY A 8 3.75 20.73 2.63
C GLY A 8 3.26 19.34 3.03
N ARG A 9 1.94 19.09 3.05
CA ARG A 9 1.29 17.86 3.52
C ARG A 9 0.46 17.16 2.43
N LEU A 10 0.40 17.72 1.24
CA LEU A 10 -0.22 17.13 0.05
C LEU A 10 0.86 16.89 -1.02
N TRP A 11 0.85 15.72 -1.67
CA TRP A 11 1.74 15.42 -2.78
C TRP A 11 0.99 14.82 -3.96
N VAL A 12 1.36 15.28 -5.16
CA VAL A 12 0.84 14.77 -6.43
C VAL A 12 2.00 14.28 -7.29
N LEU A 13 1.95 13.01 -7.68
CA LEU A 13 2.85 12.39 -8.65
C LEU A 13 2.12 12.28 -9.99
N SER A 14 2.61 12.96 -11.02
CA SER A 14 2.00 12.94 -12.37
C SER A 14 2.87 12.15 -13.36
N GLY A 15 2.24 11.18 -14.02
CA GLY A 15 2.72 10.54 -15.25
C GLY A 15 2.18 11.24 -16.51
N PRO A 16 2.36 10.65 -17.71
CA PRO A 16 1.81 11.18 -18.96
C PRO A 16 0.28 11.22 -19.01
N SER A 17 -0.40 10.20 -18.47
CA SER A 17 -1.85 10.04 -18.55
C SER A 17 -2.53 9.69 -17.22
N SER A 18 -1.78 9.73 -16.12
CA SER A 18 -2.29 9.47 -14.77
C SER A 18 -1.70 10.39 -13.72
N SER A 19 -2.43 10.54 -12.61
CA SER A 19 -1.96 11.16 -11.39
C SER A 19 -2.20 10.24 -10.20
N TYR A 20 -1.30 10.33 -9.22
CA TYR A 20 -1.44 9.71 -7.91
C TYR A 20 -1.27 10.78 -6.83
N ALA A 21 -2.22 10.90 -5.91
CA ALA A 21 -2.18 11.90 -4.86
C ALA A 21 -2.42 11.28 -3.48
N LEU A 22 -1.72 11.83 -2.49
CA LEU A 22 -1.76 11.40 -1.10
C LEU A 22 -1.56 12.61 -0.19
N ARG A 23 -2.14 12.57 1.01
CA ARG A 23 -2.07 13.66 1.99
C ARG A 23 -1.80 13.17 3.39
N LEU A 24 -1.21 14.04 4.22
CA LEU A 24 -1.24 13.92 5.67
C LEU A 24 -2.36 14.78 6.25
N THR A 25 -3.15 14.23 7.16
CA THR A 25 -4.04 15.04 8.03
C THR A 25 -3.21 15.82 9.05
N ASP A 26 -3.81 16.75 9.78
CA ASP A 26 -3.16 17.48 10.88
C ASP A 26 -2.68 16.58 12.03
N ARG A 27 -3.14 15.32 12.08
CA ARG A 27 -2.76 14.32 13.08
C ARG A 27 -1.68 13.35 12.58
N ASP A 28 -0.99 13.68 11.48
CA ASP A 28 0.01 12.84 10.81
C ASP A 28 -0.54 11.53 10.23
N GLU A 29 -1.84 11.45 9.94
CA GLU A 29 -2.45 10.27 9.32
C GLU A 29 -2.28 10.35 7.80
N LEU A 30 -1.66 9.33 7.19
CA LEU A 30 -1.38 9.31 5.75
C LEU A 30 -2.53 8.66 4.98
N LEU A 31 -3.19 9.46 4.15
CA LEU A 31 -4.37 9.07 3.39
C LEU A 31 -4.06 8.94 1.91
N HIS A 32 -4.64 7.90 1.30
CA HIS A 32 -4.79 7.84 -0.13
C HIS A 32 -5.83 8.87 -0.56
N LEU A 33 -5.50 9.69 -1.55
CA LEU A 33 -6.40 10.75 -2.02
C LEU A 33 -6.95 10.45 -3.40
N TYR A 34 -6.09 10.01 -4.32
CA TYR A 34 -6.47 9.82 -5.71
C TYR A 34 -5.52 8.90 -6.47
N TRP A 35 -6.08 8.06 -7.33
CA TRP A 35 -5.38 7.36 -8.40
C TRP A 35 -6.29 7.26 -9.62
N GLY A 36 -5.85 7.81 -10.75
CA GLY A 36 -6.66 7.84 -11.97
C GLY A 36 -6.10 8.81 -13.03
N PRO A 37 -6.96 9.32 -13.92
CA PRO A 37 -6.63 10.33 -14.93
C PRO A 37 -5.88 11.57 -14.38
N PRO A 38 -5.25 12.38 -15.25
CA PRO A 38 -4.43 13.50 -14.79
C PRO A 38 -5.26 14.55 -14.05
N ILE A 39 -4.81 14.90 -12.85
CA ILE A 39 -5.32 16.02 -12.06
C ILE A 39 -4.22 17.05 -11.78
N THR A 40 -4.62 18.31 -11.61
CA THR A 40 -3.75 19.41 -11.19
C THR A 40 -3.52 19.38 -9.67
N LEU A 41 -2.61 20.23 -9.19
CA LEU A 41 -2.41 20.40 -7.74
C LEU A 41 -3.65 21.04 -7.08
N ASP A 42 -4.30 21.99 -7.75
CA ASP A 42 -5.54 22.62 -7.26
C ASP A 42 -6.68 21.61 -7.13
N ASP A 43 -6.85 20.71 -8.11
CA ASP A 43 -7.81 19.61 -8.01
C ASP A 43 -7.55 18.73 -6.78
N ALA A 44 -6.27 18.41 -6.51
CA ALA A 44 -5.88 17.62 -5.35
C ALA A 44 -6.10 18.38 -4.02
N GLU A 45 -5.88 19.70 -4.00
CA GLU A 45 -6.17 20.55 -2.84
C GLU A 45 -7.68 20.63 -2.58
N ARG A 46 -8.52 20.67 -3.62
CA ARG A 46 -9.98 20.61 -3.49
C ARG A 46 -10.45 19.27 -2.96
N LEU A 47 -9.91 18.16 -3.44
CA LEU A 47 -10.17 16.82 -2.88
C LEU A 47 -9.69 16.73 -1.41
N ALA A 48 -8.56 17.36 -1.07
CA ALA A 48 -8.08 17.42 0.31
C ALA A 48 -8.94 18.33 1.21
N ALA A 49 -9.69 19.26 0.65
CA ALA A 49 -10.62 20.09 1.42
C ALA A 49 -11.94 19.36 1.74
N GLU A 50 -12.23 18.23 1.09
CA GLU A 50 -13.43 17.45 1.38
C GLU A 50 -13.41 16.92 2.83
N PRO A 51 -14.56 16.98 3.53
CA PRO A 51 -14.64 16.51 4.89
C PRO A 51 -14.35 15.01 4.96
N LEU A 52 -13.54 14.62 5.94
CA LEU A 52 -13.33 13.21 6.27
C LEU A 52 -14.66 12.59 6.71
N PRO A 53 -14.81 11.24 6.56
CA PRO A 53 -15.96 10.55 7.09
C PRO A 53 -16.19 10.88 8.57
N GLY A 54 -17.46 10.89 8.99
CA GLY A 54 -17.80 11.10 10.40
C GLY A 54 -17.20 10.03 11.30
N ASP A 55 -16.99 10.36 12.57
CA ASP A 55 -16.48 9.43 13.57
C ASP A 55 -17.48 8.29 13.83
N TRP A 56 -16.96 7.07 13.94
CA TRP A 56 -17.71 5.88 14.34
C TRP A 56 -17.28 5.47 15.76
N PRO A 57 -18.19 5.01 16.64
CA PRO A 57 -17.83 4.77 18.05
C PRO A 57 -16.84 3.62 18.27
N PHE A 58 -16.69 2.74 17.28
CA PHE A 58 -15.99 1.46 17.44
C PHE A 58 -14.79 1.28 16.50
N GLU A 59 -14.64 2.14 15.49
CA GLU A 59 -13.60 2.06 14.46
C GLU A 59 -13.13 3.46 14.04
N SER A 60 -11.89 3.55 13.56
CA SER A 60 -11.36 4.79 12.99
C SER A 60 -12.16 5.18 11.75
N ALA A 61 -12.54 6.46 11.64
CA ALA A 61 -13.15 7.00 10.43
C ALA A 61 -12.27 6.89 9.16
N LEU A 62 -10.96 6.63 9.35
CA LEU A 62 -9.97 6.48 8.28
C LEU A 62 -9.66 5.01 7.98
N ASP A 63 -10.27 4.07 8.69
CA ASP A 63 -10.08 2.65 8.45
C ASP A 63 -10.45 2.33 7.00
N GLY A 64 -9.54 1.63 6.29
CA GLY A 64 -9.72 1.35 4.86
C GLY A 64 -9.38 2.48 3.89
N ARG A 65 -8.93 3.65 4.36
CA ARG A 65 -8.61 4.83 3.50
C ARG A 65 -7.14 5.21 3.54
N GLU A 66 -6.40 4.65 4.48
CA GLU A 66 -5.01 4.97 4.70
C GLU A 66 -4.12 4.48 3.56
N GLU A 67 -3.13 5.31 3.21
CA GLU A 67 -2.16 5.01 2.14
C GLU A 67 -1.24 3.85 2.51
N TYR A 68 -1.03 3.65 3.82
CA TYR A 68 -0.20 2.58 4.37
C TYR A 68 -0.65 2.22 5.80
N PRO A 69 -1.69 1.39 5.94
CA PRO A 69 -2.29 1.07 7.24
C PRO A 69 -1.30 0.30 8.12
N VAL A 70 -1.19 0.69 9.39
CA VAL A 70 -0.34 0.04 10.39
C VAL A 70 -1.23 -0.66 11.43
N GLU A 71 -0.73 -1.74 12.03
CA GLU A 71 -1.45 -2.39 13.13
C GLU A 71 -1.41 -1.53 14.40
N GLY A 72 -2.56 -1.13 14.92
CA GLY A 72 -2.68 -0.32 16.13
C GLY A 72 -3.97 0.51 16.13
N GLY A 73 -4.39 0.98 17.31
CA GLY A 73 -5.62 1.76 17.44
C GLY A 73 -6.89 1.00 16.99
N PRO A 74 -8.00 1.72 16.73
CA PRO A 74 -9.27 1.12 16.29
C PRO A 74 -9.28 0.91 14.77
N ARG A 75 -8.25 0.26 14.22
CA ARG A 75 -8.10 -0.03 12.78
C ARG A 75 -8.26 -1.51 12.54
N PHE A 76 -9.21 -1.88 11.68
CA PHE A 76 -9.60 -3.27 11.44
C PHE A 76 -9.47 -3.67 9.97
N ALA A 77 -9.23 -2.72 9.06
CA ALA A 77 -8.73 -3.00 7.74
C ALA A 77 -7.37 -3.70 7.81
N ARG A 78 -7.03 -4.42 6.74
CA ARG A 78 -5.80 -5.20 6.67
C ARG A 78 -4.58 -4.28 6.86
N PRO A 79 -3.74 -4.47 7.90
CA PRO A 79 -2.55 -3.66 8.05
C PRO A 79 -1.49 -4.09 7.01
N ALA A 80 -0.84 -3.11 6.40
CA ALA A 80 0.34 -3.26 5.57
C ALA A 80 1.59 -3.50 6.42
N LEU A 81 1.61 -2.98 7.65
CA LEU A 81 2.72 -3.15 8.58
C LEU A 81 2.26 -3.76 9.90
N ALA A 82 2.93 -4.83 10.31
CA ALA A 82 2.79 -5.41 11.63
C ALA A 82 4.19 -5.69 12.20
N LEU A 83 4.47 -5.09 13.35
CA LEU A 83 5.71 -5.25 14.10
C LEU A 83 5.43 -5.95 15.42
N ARG A 84 6.39 -6.74 15.91
CA ARG A 84 6.29 -7.37 17.23
C ARG A 84 7.59 -7.20 17.99
N SER A 85 7.45 -6.89 19.25
CA SER A 85 8.50 -7.00 20.25
C SER A 85 7.98 -7.76 21.46
N ALA A 86 8.84 -8.02 22.44
CA ALA A 86 8.42 -8.56 23.73
C ALA A 86 7.45 -7.62 24.48
N ALA A 87 7.49 -6.31 24.19
CA ALA A 87 6.73 -5.29 24.92
C ALA A 87 5.38 -4.95 24.27
N ALA A 88 5.31 -4.94 22.95
CA ALA A 88 4.15 -4.41 22.23
C ALA A 88 3.95 -5.02 20.84
N ARG A 89 2.74 -4.80 20.32
CA ARG A 89 2.27 -5.22 19.00
C ARG A 89 1.83 -4.05 18.12
N GLY A 90 1.26 -3.02 18.74
CA GLY A 90 0.78 -1.83 18.04
C GLY A 90 1.91 -0.90 17.62
N VAL A 91 1.77 -0.32 16.43
CA VAL A 91 2.65 0.69 15.85
C VAL A 91 2.03 2.06 16.10
N GLU A 92 2.81 2.97 16.67
CA GLU A 92 2.42 4.38 16.81
C GLU A 92 3.48 5.24 16.12
N TRP A 93 3.17 5.62 14.90
CA TRP A 93 4.07 6.44 14.10
C TRP A 93 3.74 7.93 14.13
N ALA A 94 4.75 8.75 13.91
CA ALA A 94 4.60 10.18 13.67
C ALA A 94 5.40 10.55 12.41
N HIS A 95 4.93 11.54 11.67
CA HIS A 95 5.61 12.02 10.48
C HIS A 95 6.85 12.84 10.88
N GLU A 96 8.01 12.53 10.30
CA GLU A 96 9.27 13.24 10.55
C GLU A 96 9.64 14.20 9.41
N GLY A 97 9.04 14.05 8.24
CA GLY A 97 9.28 14.92 7.09
C GLY A 97 9.15 14.19 5.75
N ALA A 98 9.21 14.98 4.69
CA ALA A 98 9.15 14.50 3.32
C ALA A 98 10.25 15.14 2.49
N ASP A 99 10.69 14.43 1.46
CA ASP A 99 11.58 14.99 0.45
C ASP A 99 11.23 14.44 -0.94
N ALA A 100 11.45 15.25 -1.97
CA ALA A 100 11.19 14.87 -3.35
C ALA A 100 12.37 15.25 -4.24
N ALA A 101 12.90 14.29 -4.98
CA ALA A 101 14.01 14.50 -5.92
C ALA A 101 13.91 13.53 -7.10
N GLY A 102 14.11 14.03 -8.32
CA GLY A 102 14.19 13.18 -9.51
C GLY A 102 12.97 12.28 -9.77
N GLY A 103 11.76 12.73 -9.41
CA GLY A 103 10.53 11.95 -9.56
C GLY A 103 10.27 10.91 -8.46
N LEU A 104 11.15 10.84 -7.45
CA LEU A 104 11.01 10.04 -6.26
C LEU A 104 10.56 10.93 -5.08
N LEU A 105 9.42 10.60 -4.48
CA LEU A 105 8.96 11.12 -3.19
C LEU A 105 9.31 10.13 -2.09
N ARG A 106 9.86 10.63 -0.98
CA ARG A 106 10.14 9.88 0.24
C ARG A 106 9.40 10.52 1.40
N LEU A 107 8.61 9.74 2.11
CA LEU A 107 7.95 10.16 3.35
C LEU A 107 8.57 9.41 4.52
N HIS A 108 8.98 10.14 5.56
CA HIS A 108 9.67 9.60 6.72
C HIS A 108 8.74 9.59 7.91
N PHE A 109 8.63 8.43 8.55
CA PHE A 109 7.86 8.22 9.76
C PHE A 109 8.71 7.55 10.83
N ARG A 110 8.36 7.78 12.09
CA ARG A 110 8.99 7.11 13.22
C ARG A 110 7.95 6.45 14.10
N ASP A 111 8.02 5.14 14.20
CA ASP A 111 7.34 4.37 15.22
C ASP A 111 8.06 4.52 16.57
N ARG A 112 7.36 5.11 17.53
CA ARG A 112 7.88 5.42 18.86
C ARG A 112 7.92 4.18 19.75
N VAL A 113 7.07 3.20 19.49
CA VAL A 113 6.93 1.97 20.28
C VAL A 113 8.11 1.04 20.01
N HIS A 114 8.38 0.74 18.75
CA HIS A 114 9.43 -0.20 18.35
C HIS A 114 10.76 0.47 17.99
N ARG A 115 10.85 1.80 18.04
CA ARG A 115 12.04 2.58 17.61
C ARG A 115 12.46 2.28 16.17
N VAL A 116 11.47 2.10 15.29
CA VAL A 116 11.69 1.86 13.86
C VAL A 116 11.38 3.13 13.08
N ARG A 117 12.31 3.54 12.22
CA ARG A 117 12.04 4.54 11.19
C ARG A 117 11.54 3.83 9.95
N LEU A 118 10.49 4.38 9.36
CA LEU A 118 9.90 3.93 8.11
C LEU A 118 10.13 5.01 7.07
N THR A 119 10.55 4.61 5.88
CA THR A 119 10.57 5.50 4.72
C THR A 119 9.72 4.88 3.62
N LEU A 120 8.60 5.51 3.32
CA LEU A 120 7.72 5.15 2.21
C LEU A 120 8.25 5.85 0.95
N HIS A 121 8.45 5.08 -0.12
CA HIS A 121 8.99 5.58 -1.37
C HIS A 121 7.93 5.49 -2.47
N TYR A 122 7.84 6.54 -3.27
CA TYR A 122 6.91 6.64 -4.40
C TYR A 122 7.68 7.17 -5.60
N ARG A 123 7.78 6.38 -6.67
CA ARG A 123 8.49 6.79 -7.89
C ARG A 123 7.58 6.66 -9.10
N MET A 124 7.25 7.79 -9.71
CA MET A 124 6.63 7.78 -11.03
C MET A 124 7.73 7.62 -12.08
N ARG A 125 7.73 6.52 -12.83
CA ARG A 125 8.77 6.25 -13.83
C ARG A 125 8.68 7.25 -14.98
N THR A 126 9.82 7.86 -15.31
CA THR A 126 9.93 8.84 -16.40
C THR A 126 9.40 8.27 -17.73
N GLY A 127 8.48 9.00 -18.36
CA GLY A 127 7.90 8.63 -19.65
C GLY A 127 6.83 7.54 -19.59
N SER A 128 6.33 7.17 -18.42
CA SER A 128 5.27 6.18 -18.26
C SER A 128 4.34 6.50 -17.08
N ASP A 129 3.19 5.83 -17.02
CA ASP A 129 2.22 5.92 -15.93
C ASP A 129 2.44 4.87 -14.82
N VAL A 130 3.65 4.30 -14.76
CA VAL A 130 4.00 3.29 -13.76
C VAL A 130 4.47 3.98 -12.48
N LEU A 131 3.67 3.84 -11.42
CA LEU A 131 4.05 4.17 -10.06
C LEU A 131 4.68 2.95 -9.37
N GLU A 132 5.93 3.11 -8.94
CA GLU A 132 6.63 2.14 -8.10
C GLU A 132 6.56 2.57 -6.63
N ARG A 133 6.33 1.60 -5.73
CA ARG A 133 6.22 1.83 -4.28
C ARG A 133 7.03 0.81 -3.51
N TRP A 134 7.75 1.24 -2.49
CA TRP A 134 8.43 0.32 -1.57
C TRP A 134 8.67 0.99 -0.22
N VAL A 135 8.97 0.17 0.78
CA VAL A 135 9.18 0.62 2.15
C VAL A 135 10.57 0.22 2.62
N ARG A 136 11.25 1.15 3.27
CA ARG A 136 12.48 0.87 4.02
C ARG A 136 12.21 1.00 5.50
N LEU A 137 12.50 -0.05 6.24
CA LEU A 137 12.49 -0.07 7.70
C LEU A 137 13.92 0.05 8.22
N ARG A 138 14.14 0.86 9.25
CA ARG A 138 15.42 0.98 9.96
C ARG A 138 15.18 0.96 11.46
N HIS A 139 15.74 -0.03 12.14
CA HIS A 139 15.76 -0.03 13.59
C HIS A 139 16.77 1.01 14.09
N LEU A 140 16.32 2.01 14.85
CA LEU A 140 17.16 3.14 15.29
C LEU A 140 18.15 2.75 16.40
N GLY A 141 17.82 1.73 17.20
CA GLY A 141 18.71 1.14 18.19
C GLY A 141 18.72 1.92 19.50
N GLY A 142 19.90 2.10 20.09
CA GLY A 142 20.12 2.80 21.35
C GLY A 142 20.20 1.86 22.57
N PRO A 143 20.46 2.42 23.77
CA PRO A 143 20.58 1.64 25.00
C PRO A 143 19.33 0.80 25.26
N GLY A 144 19.53 -0.47 25.61
CA GLY A 144 18.46 -1.43 25.90
C GLY A 144 17.61 -1.84 24.70
N ALA A 145 18.02 -1.50 23.46
CA ALA A 145 17.28 -1.90 22.28
C ALA A 145 17.34 -3.42 22.06
N VAL A 146 16.18 -4.01 21.84
CA VAL A 146 16.01 -5.43 21.48
C VAL A 146 15.51 -5.55 20.04
N PRO A 147 15.80 -6.67 19.35
CA PRO A 147 15.31 -6.88 17.99
C PRO A 147 13.79 -6.85 17.89
N VAL A 148 13.31 -6.43 16.72
CA VAL A 148 11.88 -6.36 16.38
C VAL A 148 11.59 -7.36 15.28
N GLU A 149 10.57 -8.20 15.47
CA GLU A 149 10.07 -9.07 14.42
C GLU A 149 9.17 -8.27 13.49
N VAL A 150 9.52 -8.21 12.22
CA VAL A 150 8.67 -7.66 11.18
C VAL A 150 7.78 -8.80 10.71
N LEU A 151 6.55 -8.85 11.23
CA LEU A 151 5.59 -9.86 10.81
C LEU A 151 5.08 -9.60 9.40
N ARG A 152 4.91 -8.31 9.08
CA ARG A 152 4.43 -7.84 7.78
C ARG A 152 5.00 -6.47 7.48
N ALA A 153 5.38 -6.28 6.23
CA ALA A 153 5.73 -5.01 5.63
C ALA A 153 5.42 -5.14 4.15
N ASP A 154 4.15 -4.95 3.81
CA ASP A 154 3.70 -4.99 2.43
C ASP A 154 4.33 -3.81 1.66
N SER A 155 4.66 -3.99 0.38
CA SER A 155 5.31 -2.96 -0.44
C SER A 155 4.39 -1.75 -0.65
N ALA A 156 3.08 -2.00 -0.72
CA ALA A 156 2.07 -0.99 -0.97
C ALA A 156 0.68 -1.46 -0.52
N THR A 157 -0.17 -0.48 -0.20
CA THR A 157 -1.64 -0.60 -0.13
C THR A 157 -2.25 0.45 -1.02
N TRP A 158 -3.05 0.05 -2.00
CA TRP A 158 -3.76 0.93 -2.91
C TRP A 158 -5.24 0.92 -2.55
N THR A 159 -5.79 2.08 -2.25
CA THR A 159 -7.24 2.25 -2.12
C THR A 159 -7.80 2.62 -3.49
N LEU A 160 -8.78 1.86 -3.97
CA LEU A 160 -9.33 1.99 -5.32
C LEU A 160 -10.49 3.01 -5.30
N PRO A 161 -10.78 3.70 -6.42
CA PRO A 161 -11.91 4.63 -6.49
C PRO A 161 -13.24 3.94 -6.20
N THR A 162 -14.19 4.65 -5.60
CA THR A 162 -15.52 4.09 -5.30
C THR A 162 -16.25 3.64 -6.57
N ARG A 163 -16.73 2.39 -6.58
CA ARG A 163 -17.55 1.81 -7.66
C ARG A 163 -18.57 0.83 -7.10
N ASP A 164 -19.70 0.71 -7.78
CA ASP A 164 -20.77 -0.24 -7.41
C ASP A 164 -20.34 -1.71 -7.54
N ARG A 165 -19.50 -1.99 -8.54
CA ARG A 165 -19.03 -3.32 -8.87
C ARG A 165 -17.56 -3.31 -9.27
N TRP A 166 -16.92 -4.43 -8.98
CA TRP A 166 -15.53 -4.69 -9.33
C TRP A 166 -15.40 -6.10 -9.88
N ARG A 167 -14.55 -6.26 -10.89
CA ARG A 167 -14.10 -7.54 -11.43
C ARG A 167 -12.60 -7.65 -11.19
N LEU A 168 -12.20 -8.68 -10.46
CA LEU A 168 -10.81 -9.02 -10.22
C LEU A 168 -10.30 -9.97 -11.30
N SER A 169 -9.23 -9.56 -11.96
CA SER A 169 -8.42 -10.35 -12.87
C SER A 169 -7.13 -10.78 -12.18
N HIS A 170 -6.76 -12.05 -12.31
CA HIS A 170 -5.45 -12.57 -11.88
C HIS A 170 -5.01 -13.71 -12.78
N LEU A 171 -3.72 -14.02 -12.76
CA LEU A 171 -3.14 -15.10 -13.53
C LEU A 171 -2.95 -16.33 -12.64
N HIS A 172 -3.47 -17.47 -13.09
CA HIS A 172 -3.36 -18.76 -12.41
C HIS A 172 -2.77 -19.80 -13.37
N GLY A 173 -2.34 -20.93 -12.83
CA GLY A 173 -1.89 -22.03 -13.68
C GLY A 173 -1.35 -23.22 -12.91
N ARG A 174 -0.56 -24.01 -13.62
CA ARG A 174 0.27 -25.11 -13.08
C ARG A 174 1.49 -25.27 -13.97
N TRP A 175 2.41 -26.12 -13.56
CA TRP A 175 3.54 -26.51 -14.41
C TRP A 175 3.06 -26.93 -15.80
N ALA A 176 3.71 -26.39 -16.84
CA ALA A 176 3.40 -26.60 -18.26
C ALA A 176 2.03 -26.05 -18.72
N ALA A 177 1.39 -25.19 -17.91
CA ALA A 177 0.14 -24.52 -18.23
C ALA A 177 -0.03 -23.23 -17.39
N GLU A 178 0.99 -22.39 -17.36
CA GLU A 178 1.07 -21.15 -16.61
C GLU A 178 0.21 -20.02 -17.21
N SER A 179 0.08 -18.91 -16.47
CA SER A 179 -0.40 -17.61 -16.98
C SER A 179 -1.80 -17.59 -17.61
N ARG A 180 -2.72 -18.42 -17.09
CA ARG A 180 -4.12 -18.42 -17.52
C ARG A 180 -4.88 -17.31 -16.81
N LEU A 181 -5.55 -16.46 -17.58
CA LEU A 181 -6.34 -15.37 -17.03
C LEU A 181 -7.64 -15.87 -16.42
N VAL A 182 -7.90 -15.48 -15.16
CA VAL A 182 -9.19 -15.66 -14.49
C VAL A 182 -9.76 -14.30 -14.16
N ARG A 183 -11.04 -14.11 -14.49
CA ARG A 183 -11.80 -12.90 -14.19
C ARG A 183 -13.01 -13.30 -13.34
N THR A 184 -13.15 -12.72 -12.16
CA THR A 184 -14.25 -13.01 -11.23
C THR A 184 -14.81 -11.72 -10.64
N PRO A 185 -16.13 -11.61 -10.42
CA PRO A 185 -16.68 -10.53 -9.60
C PRO A 185 -16.00 -10.49 -8.22
N LEU A 186 -15.66 -9.30 -7.73
CA LEU A 186 -15.14 -9.10 -6.38
C LEU A 186 -16.32 -8.97 -5.41
N THR A 187 -16.50 -9.98 -4.58
CA THR A 187 -17.51 -10.00 -3.52
C THR A 187 -16.99 -9.30 -2.26
N PRO A 188 -17.87 -8.86 -1.33
CA PRO A 188 -17.44 -8.40 -0.01
C PRO A 188 -16.54 -9.42 0.70
N GLY A 189 -15.55 -8.94 1.45
CA GLY A 189 -14.52 -9.75 2.11
C GLY A 189 -13.15 -9.71 1.42
N GLU A 190 -12.26 -10.64 1.79
CA GLU A 190 -10.88 -10.69 1.31
C GLU A 190 -10.71 -11.77 0.24
N LYS A 191 -10.10 -11.41 -0.89
CA LYS A 191 -9.50 -12.35 -1.85
C LYS A 191 -7.98 -12.32 -1.71
N ARG A 192 -7.39 -13.48 -1.47
CA ARG A 192 -5.94 -13.64 -1.36
C ARG A 192 -5.38 -14.53 -2.45
N ILE A 193 -4.26 -14.11 -3.03
CA ILE A 193 -3.39 -14.92 -3.89
C ILE A 193 -1.93 -14.78 -3.43
N GLY A 194 -1.10 -15.77 -3.73
CA GLY A 194 0.30 -15.73 -3.31
C GLY A 194 1.05 -17.03 -3.52
N SER A 195 2.31 -17.04 -3.09
CA SER A 195 3.15 -18.24 -3.06
C SER A 195 3.80 -18.43 -1.69
N ARG A 196 3.72 -19.68 -1.22
CA ARG A 196 4.34 -20.15 0.03
C ARG A 196 5.60 -20.98 -0.21
N ARG A 197 6.06 -21.05 -1.45
CA ARG A 197 7.04 -22.06 -1.89
C ARG A 197 8.50 -21.59 -1.81
N GLY A 198 8.74 -20.36 -1.33
CA GLY A 198 10.05 -19.72 -1.37
C GLY A 198 10.40 -19.13 -2.74
N HIS A 199 9.53 -19.28 -3.74
CA HIS A 199 9.69 -18.72 -5.09
C HIS A 199 8.32 -18.28 -5.66
N THR A 200 8.29 -17.48 -6.72
CA THR A 200 7.05 -16.91 -7.30
C THR A 200 5.97 -17.96 -7.58
N GLY A 201 6.34 -19.08 -8.19
CA GLY A 201 5.45 -20.23 -8.43
C GLY A 201 4.80 -20.24 -9.81
N HIS A 202 4.33 -21.42 -10.23
CA HIS A 202 3.57 -21.60 -11.47
C HIS A 202 2.05 -21.44 -11.24
N GLN A 203 1.63 -21.49 -9.98
CA GLN A 203 0.21 -21.56 -9.59
C GLN A 203 -0.49 -20.21 -9.72
N PHE A 204 0.22 -19.14 -9.38
CA PHE A 204 -0.25 -17.76 -9.45
C PHE A 204 0.93 -16.86 -9.81
N LEU A 205 0.68 -15.80 -10.58
CA LEU A 205 1.67 -14.73 -10.77
C LEU A 205 1.35 -13.54 -9.86
N PRO A 206 2.36 -12.78 -9.42
CA PRO A 206 2.21 -11.62 -8.54
C PRO A 206 1.67 -10.41 -9.29
N TRP A 207 0.48 -10.56 -9.88
CA TRP A 207 -0.21 -9.57 -10.68
C TRP A 207 -1.72 -9.67 -10.47
N ILE A 208 -2.35 -8.51 -10.36
CA ILE A 208 -3.80 -8.34 -10.35
C ILE A 208 -4.20 -7.19 -11.26
N ALA A 209 -5.42 -7.24 -11.78
CA ALA A 209 -6.07 -6.10 -12.38
C ALA A 209 -7.53 -6.00 -11.91
N LEU A 210 -8.01 -4.79 -11.72
CA LEU A 210 -9.35 -4.47 -11.22
C LEU A 210 -10.03 -3.51 -12.19
N ASP A 211 -11.25 -3.85 -12.60
CA ASP A 211 -12.10 -3.04 -13.48
C ASP A 211 -13.57 -3.11 -13.05
N ASP A 212 -14.44 -2.35 -13.71
CA ASP A 212 -15.88 -2.27 -13.42
C ASP A 212 -16.71 -3.40 -14.07
N GLY A 213 -16.07 -4.42 -14.65
CA GLY A 213 -16.68 -5.51 -15.38
C GLY A 213 -16.89 -5.24 -16.88
N ALA A 214 -16.75 -4.01 -17.34
CA ALA A 214 -16.98 -3.62 -18.73
C ALA A 214 -15.70 -3.44 -19.55
N ALA A 215 -14.52 -3.39 -18.91
CA ALA A 215 -13.26 -3.25 -19.63
C ALA A 215 -13.00 -4.43 -20.60
N GLY A 216 -12.63 -4.09 -21.83
CA GLY A 216 -12.14 -4.98 -22.87
C GLY A 216 -10.64 -4.79 -23.09
N GLU A 217 -10.08 -5.40 -24.14
CA GLU A 217 -8.63 -5.27 -24.43
C GLU A 217 -8.26 -3.88 -24.99
N GLU A 218 -9.21 -3.16 -25.58
CA GLU A 218 -8.98 -1.86 -26.24
C GLU A 218 -9.74 -0.70 -25.57
N HIS A 219 -10.50 -0.96 -24.50
CA HIS A 219 -11.32 0.05 -23.84
C HIS A 219 -11.59 -0.25 -22.37
N GLY A 220 -11.98 0.78 -21.63
CA GLY A 220 -12.31 0.71 -20.20
C GLY A 220 -11.11 1.02 -19.31
N GLU A 221 -11.41 1.45 -18.09
CA GLU A 221 -10.39 1.76 -17.10
C GLU A 221 -10.02 0.50 -16.31
N VAL A 222 -8.72 0.30 -16.12
CA VAL A 222 -8.17 -0.84 -15.40
C VAL A 222 -7.09 -0.38 -14.44
N PHE A 223 -7.21 -0.78 -13.18
CA PHE A 223 -6.18 -0.60 -12.17
C PHE A 223 -5.37 -1.88 -12.05
N SER A 224 -4.09 -1.82 -12.41
CA SER A 224 -3.21 -3.00 -12.44
C SER A 224 -2.06 -2.83 -11.46
N ALA A 225 -1.76 -3.89 -10.72
CA ALA A 225 -0.63 -3.94 -9.79
C ALA A 225 0.17 -5.23 -10.01
N ALA A 226 1.49 -5.12 -9.95
CA ALA A 226 2.41 -6.25 -9.94
C ALA A 226 3.43 -6.08 -8.83
N LEU A 227 3.82 -7.18 -8.19
CA LEU A 227 4.90 -7.20 -7.20
C LEU A 227 6.19 -7.71 -7.86
N ALA A 228 7.23 -6.89 -7.89
CA ALA A 228 8.54 -7.20 -8.44
C ALA A 228 9.36 -8.03 -7.43
N TRP A 229 8.94 -9.29 -7.25
CA TRP A 229 9.55 -10.20 -6.27
C TRP A 229 9.54 -11.66 -6.75
N SER A 230 10.66 -12.34 -6.48
CA SER A 230 10.88 -13.72 -6.94
C SER A 230 10.73 -14.78 -5.84
N GLY A 231 10.47 -14.38 -4.60
CA GLY A 231 10.36 -15.27 -3.44
C GLY A 231 8.93 -15.66 -3.08
N SER A 232 8.68 -16.00 -1.81
CA SER A 232 7.31 -16.09 -1.28
C SER A 232 6.66 -14.71 -1.24
N TRP A 233 5.38 -14.64 -1.59
CA TRP A 233 4.65 -13.38 -1.75
C TRP A 233 3.16 -13.55 -1.50
N ARG A 234 2.48 -12.41 -1.34
CA ARG A 234 1.04 -12.33 -1.23
C ARG A 234 0.51 -11.02 -1.80
N ILE A 235 -0.66 -11.08 -2.43
CA ILE A 235 -1.51 -9.94 -2.73
C ILE A 235 -2.90 -10.24 -2.15
N CYS A 236 -3.45 -9.29 -1.40
CA CYS A 236 -4.80 -9.33 -0.85
C CYS A 236 -5.61 -8.21 -1.51
N VAL A 237 -6.84 -8.52 -1.90
CA VAL A 237 -7.82 -7.56 -2.40
C VAL A 237 -9.03 -7.65 -1.48
N ASP A 238 -9.21 -6.60 -0.69
CA ASP A 238 -10.23 -6.48 0.34
C ASP A 238 -11.36 -5.58 -0.17
N ARG A 239 -12.60 -6.08 -0.16
CA ARG A 239 -13.80 -5.25 -0.32
C ARG A 239 -14.46 -5.09 1.05
N LEU A 240 -14.29 -3.90 1.62
CA LEU A 240 -14.71 -3.55 2.97
C LEU A 240 -16.23 -3.39 3.09
N PRO A 241 -16.80 -3.38 4.32
CA PRO A 241 -18.25 -3.27 4.53
C PRO A 241 -18.88 -2.01 3.93
N ASP A 242 -18.15 -0.90 3.86
CA ASP A 242 -18.59 0.36 3.23
C ASP A 242 -18.48 0.34 1.70
N GLY A 243 -18.00 -0.76 1.12
CA GLY A 243 -17.79 -0.95 -0.32
C GLY A 243 -16.42 -0.50 -0.82
N THR A 244 -15.60 0.16 0.01
CA THR A 244 -14.22 0.54 -0.33
C THR A 244 -13.42 -0.71 -0.70
N VAL A 245 -12.57 -0.58 -1.72
CA VAL A 245 -11.69 -1.67 -2.16
C VAL A 245 -10.25 -1.27 -1.91
N GLN A 246 -9.50 -2.15 -1.24
CA GLN A 246 -8.07 -2.02 -1.06
C GLN A 246 -7.34 -3.21 -1.68
N ALA A 247 -6.21 -2.95 -2.31
CA ALA A 247 -5.27 -3.98 -2.73
C ALA A 247 -3.95 -3.78 -1.99
N THR A 248 -3.47 -4.82 -1.30
CA THR A 248 -2.24 -4.78 -0.51
C THR A 248 -1.33 -5.95 -0.89
N GLY A 249 -0.06 -5.68 -1.17
CA GLY A 249 0.86 -6.72 -1.66
C GLY A 249 2.29 -6.59 -1.14
N GLY A 250 2.95 -7.72 -0.92
CA GLY A 250 4.30 -7.75 -0.35
C GLY A 250 4.96 -9.13 -0.33
N ALA A 251 6.18 -9.16 0.22
CA ALA A 251 6.93 -10.38 0.45
C ALA A 251 6.37 -11.21 1.63
N GLY A 252 6.64 -12.50 1.60
CA GLY A 252 6.10 -13.46 2.58
C GLY A 252 4.68 -13.90 2.23
N HIS A 253 4.12 -14.82 3.02
CA HIS A 253 2.78 -15.34 2.74
C HIS A 253 1.89 -15.44 3.99
N ASP A 254 2.49 -15.64 5.16
CA ASP A 254 1.82 -15.85 6.45
C ASP A 254 2.31 -14.87 7.51
N ASP A 255 1.73 -14.99 8.69
CA ASP A 255 2.13 -14.26 9.89
C ASP A 255 3.37 -14.86 10.58
N ALA A 256 4.10 -15.76 9.90
CA ALA A 256 5.40 -16.28 10.35
C ALA A 256 6.53 -15.22 10.32
N GLY A 257 6.25 -14.07 9.72
CA GLY A 257 7.15 -12.94 9.60
C GLY A 257 8.03 -12.95 8.36
N VAL A 258 8.55 -11.77 8.05
CA VAL A 258 9.39 -11.53 6.86
C VAL A 258 10.85 -11.35 7.24
N VAL A 259 11.14 -10.75 8.40
CA VAL A 259 12.52 -10.56 8.88
C VAL A 259 12.56 -10.22 10.37
N ARG A 260 13.59 -10.67 11.07
CA ARG A 260 14.00 -10.15 12.38
C ARG A 260 14.93 -8.95 12.18
N LEU A 261 14.51 -7.78 12.63
CA LEU A 261 15.27 -6.53 12.46
C LEU A 261 16.06 -6.19 13.72
N ASP A 262 17.36 -6.50 13.71
CA ASP A 262 18.26 -6.17 14.82
C ASP A 262 18.51 -4.65 14.97
N PRO A 263 18.88 -4.17 16.16
CA PRO A 263 19.26 -2.77 16.39
C PRO A 263 20.29 -2.25 15.39
N GLY A 264 19.99 -1.10 14.78
CA GLY A 264 20.85 -0.45 13.78
C GLY A 264 20.74 -1.02 12.37
N ARG A 265 20.05 -2.16 12.17
CA ARG A 265 19.85 -2.76 10.85
C ARG A 265 18.72 -2.09 10.08
N SER A 266 18.77 -2.25 8.76
CA SER A 266 17.72 -1.82 7.84
C SER A 266 17.29 -3.00 6.98
N TRP A 267 16.04 -2.96 6.54
CA TRP A 267 15.49 -3.91 5.58
C TRP A 267 14.56 -3.14 4.62
N THR A 268 14.48 -3.59 3.38
CA THR A 268 13.69 -2.94 2.33
C THR A 268 12.77 -3.97 1.70
N THR A 269 11.50 -3.61 1.51
CA THR A 269 10.53 -4.43 0.80
C THR A 269 10.91 -4.57 -0.68
N PRO A 270 10.34 -5.54 -1.41
CA PRO A 270 10.29 -5.47 -2.86
C PRO A 270 9.51 -4.23 -3.34
N VAL A 271 9.49 -4.01 -4.64
CA VAL A 271 8.69 -2.96 -5.31
C VAL A 271 7.35 -3.54 -5.74
#